data_AF-T0CF10-F1
#
_entry.id   AF-T0CF10-F1
#
_cell.length_a   1.000
_cell.length_b   1.000
_cell.length_c   1.000
_cell.angle_alpha   90.00
_cell.angle_beta   90.00
_cell.angle_gamma   90.00
#
_symmetry.space_group_name_H-M   'P 1'
#
loop_
_entity.id
_entity.type
_entity.pdbx_description
1 polymer ?
#
loop_
_entity_poly.entity_id
_entity_poly.type
_entity_poly.pdbx_seq_one_letter_code
_entity_poly.pdbx_strand_id
1 'polypeptide(L)'
;MLEKKELQLIGQAVVVSSVTVAVLNGVYLSGIFPQDGIVSRLLILLGGNFIKGGYIQWLTYMAFFWSISEIKALKAQIKAEKSYFKANLLPTDEKHLLMSDDVVQIGQKVKDFEKKYSKTLLTQLIKNSCAKFRSTKNVSEVLEVINIITDLHRDNSETEQSNIRYLLWAIPSLGFIGTVLGISSALMLANSKDMQLITSTLGVAFDTTLVALILSIVLMWLFHDLQKATDQFHMKTKEYVIENLVNKIEM
;
A
#
# COMPACT_ATOMS: atom_id res chain seq x y z
N MET A 1 3.68 -7.31 17.18
CA MET A 1 2.49 -8.19 17.36
C MET A 1 1.57 -7.81 16.21
N LEU A 2 1.41 -8.66 15.19
CA LEU A 2 0.64 -8.32 13.98
C LEU A 2 -0.81 -7.98 14.36
N GLU A 3 -1.33 -6.88 13.86
CA GLU A 3 -2.72 -6.51 14.15
C GLU A 3 -3.69 -7.52 13.51
N LYS A 4 -4.86 -7.77 14.12
CA LYS A 4 -5.87 -8.71 13.59
C LYS A 4 -6.24 -8.42 12.13
N LYS A 5 -6.19 -7.14 11.72
CA LYS A 5 -6.45 -6.67 10.36
C LYS A 5 -5.33 -7.09 9.39
N GLU A 6 -4.07 -6.95 9.79
CA GLU A 6 -2.93 -7.42 9.00
C GLU A 6 -2.98 -8.95 8.81
N LEU A 7 -3.33 -9.68 9.88
CA LEU A 7 -3.46 -11.13 9.82
C LEU A 7 -4.55 -11.60 8.82
N GLN A 8 -5.66 -10.85 8.73
CA GLN A 8 -6.71 -11.11 7.75
C GLN A 8 -6.26 -10.83 6.31
N LEU A 9 -5.52 -9.73 6.09
CA LEU A 9 -4.97 -9.39 4.76
C LEU A 9 -3.96 -10.44 4.29
N ILE A 10 -3.09 -10.90 5.20
CA ILE A 10 -2.16 -12.00 4.94
C ILE A 10 -2.93 -13.29 4.61
N GLY A 11 -3.94 -13.64 5.40
CA GLY A 11 -4.76 -14.82 5.17
C GLY A 11 -5.44 -14.80 3.80
N GLN A 12 -6.02 -13.67 3.41
CA GLN A 12 -6.62 -13.50 2.07
C GLN A 12 -5.58 -13.65 0.96
N ALA A 13 -4.40 -13.03 1.12
CA ALA A 13 -3.31 -13.12 0.15
C ALA A 13 -2.83 -14.57 -0.03
N VAL A 14 -2.68 -15.33 1.06
CA VAL A 14 -2.30 -16.75 1.03
C VAL A 14 -3.35 -17.59 0.31
N VAL A 15 -4.64 -17.35 0.56
CA VAL A 15 -5.71 -18.10 -0.13
C VAL A 15 -5.69 -17.79 -1.62
N VAL A 16 -5.61 -16.51 -2.01
CA VAL A 16 -5.62 -16.10 -3.42
C VAL A 16 -4.38 -16.61 -4.16
N SER A 17 -3.18 -16.53 -3.57
CA SER A 17 -1.97 -17.06 -4.20
C SER A 17 -2.03 -18.58 -4.35
N SER A 18 -2.52 -19.29 -3.33
CA SER A 18 -2.64 -20.75 -3.35
C SER A 18 -3.66 -21.22 -4.38
N VAL A 19 -4.82 -20.56 -4.48
CA VAL A 19 -5.83 -20.84 -5.51
C VAL A 19 -5.27 -20.56 -6.90
N THR A 20 -4.57 -19.44 -7.08
CA THR A 20 -3.98 -19.08 -8.38
C THR A 20 -3.00 -20.14 -8.86
N VAL A 21 -2.08 -20.57 -7.99
CA VAL A 21 -1.09 -21.61 -8.34
C VAL A 21 -1.74 -22.98 -8.50
N ALA A 22 -2.73 -23.33 -7.67
CA ALA A 22 -3.47 -24.59 -7.82
C ALA A 22 -4.25 -24.66 -9.14
N VAL A 23 -4.86 -23.56 -9.57
CA VAL A 23 -5.54 -23.47 -10.87
C VAL A 23 -4.53 -23.59 -12.00
N LEU A 24 -3.41 -22.87 -11.95
CA LEU A 24 -2.36 -22.94 -12.98
C LEU A 24 -1.76 -24.34 -13.08
N ASN A 25 -1.53 -25.00 -11.95
CA ASN A 25 -1.03 -26.37 -11.89
C ASN A 25 -2.06 -27.39 -12.40
N GLY A 26 -3.34 -27.24 -12.02
CA GLY A 26 -4.43 -28.08 -12.50
C GLY A 26 -4.65 -27.95 -14.01
N VAL A 27 -4.62 -26.73 -14.56
CA VAL A 27 -4.70 -26.49 -16.01
C VAL A 27 -3.50 -27.11 -16.74
N TYR A 28 -2.30 -26.99 -16.18
CA TYR A 28 -1.11 -27.62 -16.76
C TYR A 28 -1.19 -29.15 -16.76
N LEU A 29 -1.63 -29.77 -15.64
CA LEU A 29 -1.76 -31.22 -15.51
C LEU A 29 -2.92 -31.81 -16.33
N SER A 30 -3.98 -31.02 -16.57
CA SER A 30 -5.17 -31.45 -17.32
C SER A 30 -4.89 -31.75 -18.80
N GLY A 31 -3.74 -31.34 -19.34
CA GLY A 31 -3.36 -31.63 -20.73
C GLY A 31 -4.29 -31.02 -21.79
N ILE A 32 -5.15 -30.06 -21.40
CA ILE A 32 -6.14 -29.42 -22.28
C ILE A 32 -5.48 -28.67 -23.45
N PHE A 33 -4.22 -28.24 -23.28
CA PHE A 33 -3.46 -27.53 -24.31
C PHE A 33 -2.33 -28.39 -24.88
N PRO A 34 -2.03 -28.29 -26.19
CA PRO A 34 -0.90 -28.97 -26.80
C PRO A 34 0.40 -28.67 -26.04
N GLN A 35 1.15 -29.71 -25.68
CA GLN A 35 2.42 -29.60 -24.94
C GLN A 35 3.45 -28.73 -25.68
N ASP A 36 3.39 -28.66 -27.01
CA ASP A 36 4.28 -27.88 -27.87
C ASP A 36 3.81 -26.43 -28.14
N GLY A 37 2.69 -26.01 -27.55
CA GLY A 37 2.11 -24.69 -27.79
C GLY A 37 2.74 -23.58 -26.94
N ILE A 38 2.73 -22.34 -27.44
CA ILE A 38 3.11 -21.13 -26.67
C ILE A 38 2.33 -21.04 -25.34
N VAL A 39 1.10 -21.56 -25.31
CA VAL A 39 0.22 -21.58 -24.14
C VAL A 39 0.77 -22.47 -23.02
N SER A 40 1.32 -23.65 -23.34
CA SER A 40 1.92 -24.54 -22.32
C SER A 40 3.16 -23.89 -21.71
N ARG A 41 3.98 -23.20 -22.53
CA ARG A 41 5.13 -22.44 -22.06
C ARG A 41 4.73 -21.28 -21.15
N LEU A 42 3.67 -20.53 -21.49
CA LEU A 42 3.13 -19.48 -20.63
C LEU A 42 2.59 -20.02 -19.29
N LEU A 43 1.92 -21.18 -19.32
CA LEU A 43 1.46 -21.86 -18.10
C LEU A 43 2.63 -22.28 -17.21
N ILE A 44 3.70 -22.81 -17.79
CA ILE A 44 4.95 -23.14 -17.06
C ILE A 44 5.58 -21.87 -16.47
N LEU A 45 5.66 -20.79 -17.26
CA LEU A 45 6.22 -19.50 -16.85
C LEU A 45 5.48 -18.91 -15.65
N LEU A 46 4.16 -19.03 -15.61
CA LEU A 46 3.32 -18.56 -14.49
C LEU A 46 3.34 -19.51 -13.27
N GLY A 47 4.14 -20.58 -13.28
CA GLY A 47 4.27 -21.49 -12.15
C GLY A 47 3.40 -22.75 -12.22
N GLY A 48 2.94 -23.13 -13.41
CA GLY A 48 2.14 -24.35 -13.64
C GLY A 48 2.86 -25.65 -13.26
N ASN A 49 4.19 -25.64 -13.11
CA ASN A 49 4.95 -26.78 -12.57
C ASN A 49 5.47 -26.47 -11.15
N PHE A 50 4.71 -26.87 -10.14
CA PHE A 50 5.04 -26.62 -8.73
C PHE A 50 6.39 -27.20 -8.31
N ILE A 51 6.74 -28.39 -8.83
CA ILE A 51 7.92 -29.16 -8.41
C ILE A 51 9.22 -28.57 -8.99
N LYS A 52 9.20 -28.05 -10.22
CA LYS A 52 10.41 -27.52 -10.89
C LYS A 52 10.74 -26.05 -10.55
N GLY A 53 9.83 -25.33 -9.87
CA GLY A 53 10.05 -23.90 -9.55
C GLY A 53 8.79 -23.14 -9.10
N GLY A 54 7.59 -23.69 -9.33
CA GLY A 54 6.34 -23.00 -9.01
C GLY A 54 6.13 -22.65 -7.53
N TYR A 55 6.86 -23.28 -6.59
CA TYR A 55 6.85 -22.87 -5.18
C TYR A 55 7.41 -21.45 -4.97
N ILE A 56 8.32 -20.99 -5.83
CA ILE A 56 8.87 -19.63 -5.78
C ILE A 56 7.87 -18.65 -6.39
N GLN A 57 7.26 -18.99 -7.54
CA GLN A 57 6.14 -18.19 -8.06
C GLN A 57 5.02 -18.06 -7.03
N TRP A 58 4.71 -19.12 -6.26
CA TRP A 58 3.70 -19.04 -5.21
C TRP A 58 4.06 -18.01 -4.13
N LEU A 59 5.30 -18.00 -3.64
CA LEU A 59 5.78 -16.98 -2.69
C LEU A 59 5.73 -15.58 -3.29
N THR A 60 6.14 -15.44 -4.55
CA THR A 60 6.09 -14.16 -5.28
C THR A 60 4.65 -13.65 -5.43
N TYR A 61 3.70 -14.51 -5.80
CA TYR A 61 2.28 -14.14 -5.89
C TYR A 61 1.69 -13.81 -4.53
N MET A 62 2.06 -14.56 -3.49
CA MET A 62 1.63 -14.27 -2.12
C MET A 62 2.06 -12.86 -1.69
N ALA A 63 3.34 -12.52 -1.89
CA ALA A 63 3.86 -11.18 -1.60
C ALA A 63 3.12 -10.11 -2.42
N PHE A 64 2.91 -10.35 -3.71
CA PHE A 64 2.22 -9.42 -4.59
C PHE A 64 0.76 -9.14 -4.19
N PHE A 65 -0.02 -10.20 -3.92
CA PHE A 65 -1.43 -10.05 -3.51
C PHE A 65 -1.57 -9.44 -2.13
N TRP A 66 -0.65 -9.73 -1.21
CA TRP A 66 -0.59 -9.06 0.08
C TRP A 66 -0.38 -7.56 -0.12
N SER A 67 0.66 -7.16 -0.86
CA SER A 67 0.94 -5.73 -1.09
C SER A 67 -0.23 -5.00 -1.77
N ILE A 68 -0.91 -5.62 -2.74
CA ILE A 68 -2.10 -5.03 -3.36
C ILE A 68 -3.22 -4.82 -2.35
N SER A 69 -3.46 -5.79 -1.48
CA SER A 69 -4.53 -5.71 -0.49
C SER A 69 -4.26 -4.62 0.54
N GLU A 70 -3.01 -4.47 0.96
CA GLU A 70 -2.55 -3.42 1.85
C GLU A 70 -2.65 -2.03 1.21
N ILE A 71 -2.21 -1.88 -0.05
CA ILE A 71 -2.37 -0.64 -0.83
C ILE A 71 -3.85 -0.26 -0.93
N LYS A 72 -4.74 -1.21 -1.23
CA LYS A 72 -6.19 -0.96 -1.32
C LYS A 72 -6.77 -0.53 0.02
N ALA A 73 -6.35 -1.17 1.12
CA ALA A 73 -6.81 -0.82 2.47
C ALA A 73 -6.38 0.60 2.86
N LEU A 74 -5.16 1.01 2.54
CA LEU A 74 -4.67 2.38 2.80
C LEU A 74 -5.36 3.41 1.90
N LYS A 75 -5.52 3.14 0.59
CA LYS A 75 -6.28 4.03 -0.31
C LYS A 75 -7.73 4.19 0.11
N ALA A 76 -8.36 3.13 0.61
CA ALA A 76 -9.73 3.18 1.12
C ALA A 76 -9.83 4.07 2.38
N GLN A 77 -8.85 3.98 3.28
CA GLN A 77 -8.77 4.84 4.46
C GLN A 77 -8.61 6.31 4.06
N ILE A 78 -7.68 6.64 3.15
CA ILE A 78 -7.52 8.01 2.63
C ILE A 78 -8.80 8.52 1.96
N LYS A 79 -9.50 7.67 1.21
CA LYS A 79 -10.77 8.05 0.55
C LYS A 79 -11.88 8.30 1.57
N ALA A 80 -11.97 7.47 2.61
CA ALA A 80 -12.90 7.67 3.70
C ALA A 80 -12.59 8.97 4.44
N GLU A 81 -11.30 9.24 4.70
CA GLU A 81 -10.87 10.47 5.36
C GLU A 81 -11.15 11.73 4.52
N LYS A 82 -10.93 11.64 3.20
CA LYS A 82 -11.31 12.71 2.26
C LYS A 82 -12.79 13.02 2.27
N SER A 83 -13.65 12.05 2.61
CA SER A 83 -15.10 12.31 2.70
C SER A 83 -15.46 13.23 3.86
N TYR A 84 -14.63 13.34 4.90
CA TYR A 84 -14.89 14.24 6.04
C TYR A 84 -14.74 15.72 5.69
N PHE A 85 -14.01 16.08 4.63
CA PHE A 85 -14.03 17.46 4.12
C PHE A 85 -15.43 17.89 3.69
N LYS A 86 -16.27 16.95 3.23
CA LYS A 86 -17.66 17.24 2.86
C LYS A 86 -18.56 17.51 4.06
N ALA A 87 -18.09 17.22 5.28
CA ALA A 87 -18.84 17.52 6.49
C ALA A 87 -18.78 19.01 6.88
N ASN A 88 -18.08 19.86 6.10
CA ASN A 88 -17.99 21.31 6.28
C ASN A 88 -17.76 21.72 7.75
N LEU A 89 -16.76 21.09 8.38
CA LEU A 89 -16.42 21.32 9.79
C LEU A 89 -15.90 22.75 10.04
N LEU A 90 -15.39 23.42 9.01
CA LEU A 90 -15.04 24.84 9.03
C LEU A 90 -15.92 25.62 8.03
N PRO A 91 -16.34 26.85 8.39
CA PRO A 91 -17.09 27.72 7.49
C PRO A 91 -16.21 28.10 6.29
N THR A 92 -16.63 27.67 5.10
CA THR A 92 -15.92 27.95 3.85
C THR A 92 -16.26 29.32 3.27
N ASP A 93 -17.24 30.02 3.85
CA ASP A 93 -17.68 31.34 3.40
C ASP A 93 -16.56 32.39 3.54
N GLU A 94 -16.23 33.07 2.44
CA GLU A 94 -15.08 33.99 2.34
C GLU A 94 -15.17 35.21 3.25
N LYS A 95 -16.36 35.55 3.75
CA LYS A 95 -16.63 36.78 4.52
C LYS A 95 -16.78 36.58 6.03
N HIS A 96 -16.56 35.37 6.54
CA HIS A 96 -16.74 35.09 7.96
C HIS A 96 -15.41 35.23 8.71
N LEU A 97 -15.24 36.37 9.39
CA LEU A 97 -14.15 36.60 10.34
C LEU A 97 -14.49 35.84 11.63
N LEU A 98 -13.58 34.98 12.07
CA LEU A 98 -13.77 34.13 13.24
C LEU A 98 -13.40 34.91 14.49
N MET A 99 -14.39 35.16 15.34
CA MET A 99 -14.15 35.74 16.66
C MET A 99 -13.57 34.69 17.61
N SER A 100 -12.95 35.16 18.70
CA SER A 100 -12.40 34.29 19.75
C SER A 100 -13.41 33.28 20.32
N ASP A 101 -14.70 33.64 20.37
CA ASP A 101 -15.78 32.76 20.83
C ASP A 101 -16.17 31.70 19.78
N ASP A 102 -16.05 32.01 18.49
CA ASP A 102 -16.34 31.06 17.40
C ASP A 102 -15.30 29.93 17.36
N VAL A 103 -14.04 30.23 17.67
CA VAL A 103 -12.97 29.22 17.78
C VAL A 103 -13.26 28.20 18.87
N VAL A 104 -13.90 28.61 19.98
CA VAL A 104 -14.31 27.70 21.07
C VAL A 104 -15.44 26.79 20.61
N GLN A 105 -16.44 27.34 19.91
CA GLN A 105 -17.57 26.57 19.39
C GLN A 105 -17.14 25.57 18.31
N ILE A 106 -16.23 25.96 17.41
CA ILE A 106 -15.65 25.07 16.39
C ILE A 106 -14.89 23.92 17.06
N GLY A 107 -14.05 24.21 18.06
CA GLY A 107 -13.32 23.18 18.80
C GLY A 107 -14.24 22.19 19.52
N GLN A 108 -15.40 22.63 20.02
CA GLN A 108 -16.41 21.75 20.62
C GLN A 108 -17.13 20.90 19.56
N LYS A 109 -17.60 21.49 18.46
CA LYS A 109 -18.22 20.77 17.34
C LYS A 109 -17.32 19.66 16.81
N VAL A 110 -16.01 19.92 16.69
CA VAL A 110 -15.04 18.93 16.24
C VAL A 110 -14.82 17.82 17.27
N LYS A 111 -14.80 18.13 18.57
CA LYS A 111 -14.73 17.10 19.62
C LYS A 111 -15.95 16.17 19.61
N ASP A 112 -17.14 16.72 19.40
CA ASP A 112 -18.36 15.92 19.32
C ASP A 112 -18.41 15.09 18.02
N PHE A 113 -17.86 15.62 16.93
CA PHE A 113 -17.66 14.86 15.69
C PHE A 113 -16.66 13.71 15.87
N GLU A 114 -15.53 13.95 16.54
CA GLU A 114 -14.51 12.93 16.85
C GLU A 114 -15.09 11.78 17.69
N LYS A 115 -16.00 12.08 18.63
CA LYS A 115 -16.70 11.06 19.44
C LYS A 115 -17.69 10.21 18.64
N LYS A 116 -18.34 10.79 17.64
CA LYS A 116 -19.40 10.11 16.86
C LYS A 116 -18.84 9.28 15.70
N TYR A 117 -17.73 9.72 15.11
CA TYR A 117 -17.10 9.08 13.96
C TYR A 117 -15.75 8.49 14.35
N SER A 118 -14.66 9.17 13.99
CA SER A 118 -13.30 8.73 14.31
C SER A 118 -12.36 9.92 14.33
N LYS A 119 -11.21 9.71 14.98
CA LYS A 119 -10.10 10.64 15.02
C LYS A 119 -9.37 10.63 13.67
N THR A 120 -9.36 11.75 12.96
CA THR A 120 -8.72 11.95 11.65
C THR A 120 -7.71 13.09 11.70
N LEU A 121 -6.79 13.17 10.72
CA LEU A 121 -5.84 14.28 10.64
C LEU A 121 -6.55 15.64 10.69
N LEU A 122 -7.63 15.81 9.91
CA LEU A 122 -8.41 17.05 9.86
C LEU A 122 -8.96 17.44 11.25
N THR A 123 -9.60 16.50 11.94
CA THR A 123 -10.18 16.78 13.27
C THR A 123 -9.11 17.09 14.31
N GLN A 124 -7.96 16.41 14.26
CA GLN A 124 -6.83 16.68 15.15
C GLN A 124 -6.23 18.06 14.91
N LEU A 125 -6.02 18.43 13.64
CA LEU A 125 -5.51 19.74 13.28
C LEU A 125 -6.42 20.84 13.79
N ILE A 126 -7.73 20.77 13.53
CA ILE A 126 -8.67 21.81 13.98
C ILE A 126 -8.70 21.88 15.51
N LYS A 127 -8.89 20.74 16.20
CA LYS A 127 -8.99 20.69 17.67
C LYS A 127 -7.76 21.26 18.37
N ASN A 128 -6.57 20.85 17.93
CA ASN A 128 -5.32 21.28 18.55
C ASN A 128 -5.00 22.74 18.19
N SER A 129 -5.32 23.17 16.97
CA SER A 129 -5.19 24.58 16.55
C SER A 129 -6.09 25.50 17.37
N CYS A 130 -7.37 25.15 17.53
CA CYS A 130 -8.31 25.90 18.37
C CYS A 130 -7.85 25.96 19.84
N ALA A 131 -7.38 24.83 20.38
CA ALA A 131 -6.88 24.76 21.76
C ALA A 131 -5.64 25.63 21.97
N LYS A 132 -4.68 25.59 21.03
CA LYS A 132 -3.46 26.38 21.06
C LYS A 132 -3.77 27.88 20.93
N PHE A 133 -4.61 28.26 19.97
CA PHE A 133 -5.02 29.66 19.79
C PHE A 133 -5.70 30.22 21.03
N ARG A 134 -6.58 29.44 21.68
CA ARG A 134 -7.23 29.86 22.93
C ARG A 134 -6.23 30.16 24.05
N SER A 135 -5.11 29.42 24.11
CA SER A 135 -4.12 29.60 25.16
C SER A 135 -3.16 30.76 24.91
N THR A 136 -2.74 30.98 23.66
CA THR A 136 -1.62 31.89 23.38
C THR A 136 -1.99 33.11 22.55
N LYS A 137 -3.15 33.09 21.89
CA LYS A 137 -3.62 34.16 20.98
C LYS A 137 -2.59 34.51 19.89
N ASN A 138 -1.65 33.60 19.63
CA ASN A 138 -0.56 33.79 18.69
C ASN A 138 -0.74 32.86 17.48
N VAL A 139 -0.95 33.47 16.31
CA VAL A 139 -1.15 32.78 15.03
C VAL A 139 0.08 31.96 14.62
N SER A 140 1.30 32.47 14.89
CA SER A 140 2.55 31.78 14.55
C SER A 140 2.69 30.45 15.29
N GLU A 141 2.28 30.41 16.56
CA GLU A 141 2.33 29.16 17.33
C GLU A 141 1.24 28.15 16.89
N VAL A 142 0.11 28.62 16.37
CA VAL A 142 -0.92 27.75 15.79
C VAL A 142 -0.40 27.10 14.51
N LEU A 143 0.26 27.88 13.65
CA LEU A 143 0.92 27.37 12.44
C LEU A 143 2.00 26.32 12.78
N GLU A 144 2.78 26.55 13.82
CA GLU A 144 3.76 25.58 14.32
C GLU A 144 3.09 24.26 14.72
N VAL A 145 1.99 24.30 15.48
CA VAL A 145 1.23 23.11 15.87
C VAL A 145 0.66 22.37 14.64
N ILE A 146 0.16 23.10 13.64
CA ILE A 146 -0.32 22.51 12.38
C ILE A 146 0.80 21.76 11.67
N ASN A 147 2.00 22.34 11.59
CA ASN A 147 3.17 21.69 10.98
C ASN A 147 3.53 20.41 11.73
N ILE A 148 3.73 20.49 13.06
CA ILE A 148 4.11 19.34 13.89
C ILE A 148 3.11 18.18 13.73
N ILE A 149 1.81 18.44 13.79
CA ILE A 149 0.79 17.39 13.66
C ILE A 149 0.80 16.80 12.24
N THR A 150 0.94 17.63 11.21
CA THR A 150 0.98 17.15 9.82
C THR A 150 2.20 16.25 9.60
N ASP A 151 3.36 16.64 10.12
CA ASP A 151 4.60 15.86 10.01
C ASP A 151 4.50 14.53 10.77
N LEU A 152 3.96 14.53 11.99
CA LEU A 152 3.70 13.30 12.75
C LEU A 152 2.76 12.33 12.01
N HIS A 153 1.73 12.84 11.31
CA HIS A 153 0.84 12.01 10.49
C HIS A 153 1.52 11.50 9.23
N ARG A 154 2.43 12.28 8.64
CA ARG A 154 3.27 11.85 7.53
C ARG A 154 4.17 10.69 7.95
N ASP A 155 4.85 10.80 9.08
CA ASP A 155 5.70 9.74 9.64
C ASP A 155 4.91 8.47 9.96
N ASN A 156 3.70 8.62 10.51
CA ASN A 156 2.80 7.50 10.76
C ASN A 156 2.37 6.82 9.46
N SER A 157 2.01 7.59 8.43
CA SER A 157 1.67 7.06 7.11
C SER A 157 2.86 6.33 6.45
N GLU A 158 4.08 6.84 6.63
CA GLU A 158 5.29 6.18 6.17
C GLU A 158 5.55 4.86 6.91
N THR A 159 5.22 4.80 8.20
CA THR A 159 5.29 3.59 9.02
C THR A 159 4.27 2.54 8.55
N GLU A 160 3.02 2.94 8.31
CA GLU A 160 1.97 2.07 7.78
C GLU A 160 2.32 1.51 6.39
N GLN A 161 3.10 2.26 5.60
CA GLN A 161 3.57 1.84 4.28
C GLN A 161 4.85 0.98 4.31
N SER A 162 5.44 0.75 5.48
CA SER A 162 6.73 0.06 5.62
C SER A 162 6.69 -1.39 5.12
N ASN A 163 5.61 -2.12 5.42
CA ASN A 163 5.39 -3.49 4.95
C ASN A 163 5.38 -3.56 3.42
N ILE A 164 4.70 -2.62 2.75
CA ILE A 164 4.64 -2.56 1.29
C ILE A 164 6.05 -2.32 0.72
N ARG A 165 6.84 -1.41 1.29
CA ARG A 165 8.23 -1.17 0.86
C ARG A 165 9.10 -2.41 1.03
N TYR A 166 8.94 -3.12 2.14
CA TYR A 166 9.64 -4.38 2.39
C TYR A 166 9.30 -5.44 1.33
N LEU A 167 8.00 -5.64 1.04
CA LEU A 167 7.55 -6.60 0.04
C LEU A 167 8.00 -6.23 -1.38
N LEU A 168 8.04 -4.93 -1.68
CA LEU A 168 8.50 -4.41 -2.98
C LEU A 168 9.98 -4.73 -3.23
N TRP A 169 10.80 -4.69 -2.19
CA TRP A 169 12.19 -5.16 -2.23
C TRP A 169 12.28 -6.70 -2.27
N ALA A 170 11.43 -7.39 -1.50
CA ALA A 170 11.49 -8.85 -1.38
C ALA A 170 11.12 -9.58 -2.68
N ILE A 171 10.17 -9.06 -3.47
CA ILE A 171 9.70 -9.71 -4.71
C ILE A 171 10.85 -9.95 -5.71
N PRO A 172 11.65 -8.94 -6.12
CA PRO A 172 12.83 -9.15 -6.97
C PRO A 172 13.83 -10.12 -6.37
N SER A 173 14.07 -10.06 -5.05
CA SER A 173 14.97 -10.99 -4.37
C SER A 173 14.48 -12.43 -4.41
N LEU A 174 13.16 -12.67 -4.27
CA LEU A 174 12.55 -13.99 -4.43
C LEU A 174 12.75 -14.52 -5.86
N GLY A 175 12.59 -13.67 -6.87
CA GLY A 175 12.91 -13.99 -8.26
C GLY A 175 14.36 -14.45 -8.42
N PHE A 176 15.31 -13.64 -7.92
CA PHE A 176 16.73 -13.95 -7.96
C PHE A 176 17.07 -15.28 -7.26
N ILE A 177 16.49 -15.52 -6.07
CA ILE A 177 16.61 -16.81 -5.36
C ILE A 177 16.15 -17.96 -6.26
N GLY A 178 15.04 -17.79 -6.99
CA GLY A 178 14.57 -18.81 -7.93
C GLY A 178 15.50 -19.07 -9.10
N THR A 179 16.14 -18.04 -9.64
CA THR A 179 17.16 -18.24 -10.66
C THR A 179 18.39 -18.95 -10.09
N VAL A 180 18.87 -18.59 -8.90
CA VAL A 180 20.02 -19.25 -8.26
C VAL A 180 19.74 -20.74 -8.03
N LEU A 181 18.56 -21.09 -7.51
CA LEU A 181 18.16 -22.48 -7.28
C LEU A 181 18.01 -23.25 -8.60
N GLY A 182 17.45 -22.64 -9.62
CA GLY A 182 17.30 -23.26 -10.94
C GLY A 182 18.62 -23.47 -11.68
N ILE A 183 19.55 -22.51 -11.60
CA ILE A 183 20.91 -22.67 -12.14
C ILE A 183 21.65 -23.78 -11.40
N SER A 184 21.57 -23.81 -10.06
CA SER A 184 22.19 -24.87 -9.26
C SER A 184 21.66 -26.25 -9.66
N SER A 185 20.35 -26.38 -9.86
CA SER A 185 19.72 -27.62 -10.33
C SER A 185 20.17 -28.00 -11.73
N ALA A 186 20.26 -27.04 -12.66
CA ALA A 186 20.74 -27.28 -14.02
C ALA A 186 22.22 -27.74 -14.05
N LEU A 187 23.07 -27.21 -13.18
CA LEU A 187 24.46 -27.64 -13.04
C LEU A 187 24.59 -29.08 -12.53
N MET A 188 23.74 -29.50 -11.58
CA MET A 188 23.69 -30.90 -11.14
C MET A 188 23.29 -31.84 -12.29
N LEU A 189 22.35 -31.41 -13.12
CA LEU A 189 21.90 -32.16 -14.30
C LEU A 189 22.94 -32.19 -15.42
N ALA A 190 23.93 -31.29 -15.44
CA ALA A 190 24.96 -31.25 -16.48
C ALA A 190 25.75 -32.58 -16.58
N ASN A 191 25.87 -33.32 -15.48
CA ASN A 191 26.52 -34.64 -15.47
C ASN A 191 25.76 -35.69 -16.30
N SER A 192 24.46 -35.51 -16.51
CA SER A 192 23.61 -36.43 -17.30
C SER A 192 23.76 -36.28 -18.82
N LYS A 193 24.40 -35.19 -19.30
CA LYS A 193 24.52 -34.80 -20.72
C LYS A 193 23.18 -34.63 -21.46
N ASP A 194 22.04 -34.57 -20.77
CA ASP A 194 20.74 -34.28 -21.36
C ASP A 194 20.55 -32.75 -21.54
N MET A 195 20.91 -32.27 -22.73
CA MET A 195 20.82 -30.84 -23.06
C MET A 195 19.37 -30.30 -23.03
N GLN A 196 18.37 -31.14 -23.32
CA GLN A 196 16.97 -30.73 -23.31
C GLN A 196 16.48 -30.52 -21.87
N LEU A 197 16.90 -31.38 -20.96
CA LEU A 197 16.59 -31.25 -19.54
C LEU A 197 17.30 -30.06 -18.89
N ILE A 198 18.56 -29.81 -19.26
CA ILE A 198 19.33 -28.65 -18.77
C ILE A 198 18.69 -27.34 -19.23
N THR A 199 18.41 -27.21 -20.53
CA THR A 199 17.85 -25.97 -21.11
C THR A 199 16.44 -25.70 -20.61
N SER A 200 15.59 -26.72 -20.44
CA SER A 200 14.26 -26.55 -19.87
C SER A 200 14.29 -26.11 -18.40
N THR A 201 15.18 -26.67 -17.59
CA THR A 201 15.36 -26.28 -16.18
C THR A 201 15.84 -24.84 -16.05
N LEU A 202 16.85 -24.47 -16.85
CA LEU A 202 17.37 -23.11 -16.88
C LEU A 202 16.31 -22.11 -17.35
N GLY A 203 15.48 -22.50 -18.33
CA GLY A 203 14.36 -21.71 -18.79
C GLY A 203 13.36 -21.37 -17.68
N VAL A 204 12.97 -22.35 -16.85
CA VAL A 204 12.07 -22.11 -15.70
C VAL A 204 12.70 -21.16 -14.68
N ALA A 205 14.02 -21.27 -14.47
CA ALA A 205 14.76 -20.41 -13.55
C ALA A 205 14.71 -18.93 -13.98
N PHE A 206 14.89 -18.66 -15.27
CA PHE A 206 14.80 -17.31 -15.83
C PHE A 206 13.37 -16.77 -15.86
N ASP A 207 12.40 -17.61 -16.24
CA ASP A 207 10.98 -17.26 -16.25
C ASP A 207 10.51 -16.81 -14.86
N THR A 208 10.97 -17.48 -13.80
CA THR A 208 10.65 -17.11 -12.41
C THR A 208 11.11 -15.70 -12.06
N THR A 209 12.33 -15.31 -12.47
CA THR A 209 12.83 -13.94 -12.27
C THR A 209 12.07 -12.95 -13.13
N LEU A 210 11.80 -13.28 -14.39
CA LEU A 210 11.07 -12.40 -15.30
C LEU A 210 9.69 -12.05 -14.72
N VAL A 211 8.96 -13.04 -14.22
CA VAL A 211 7.65 -12.85 -13.56
C VAL A 211 7.79 -11.95 -12.33
N ALA A 212 8.77 -12.21 -11.47
CA ALA A 212 8.99 -11.40 -10.27
C ALA A 212 9.29 -9.93 -10.61
N LEU A 213 10.11 -9.67 -11.63
CA LEU A 213 10.42 -8.31 -12.07
C LEU A 213 9.20 -7.59 -12.64
N ILE A 214 8.41 -8.24 -13.49
CA ILE A 214 7.18 -7.66 -14.05
C ILE A 214 6.20 -7.30 -12.92
N LEU A 215 5.99 -8.21 -11.97
CA LEU A 215 5.14 -7.96 -10.82
C LEU A 215 5.67 -6.81 -9.94
N SER A 216 6.98 -6.74 -9.72
CA SER A 216 7.60 -5.65 -8.97
C SER A 216 7.39 -4.29 -9.64
N ILE A 217 7.50 -4.20 -10.97
CA ILE A 217 7.26 -2.96 -11.72
C ILE A 217 5.80 -2.51 -11.55
N VAL A 218 4.84 -3.42 -11.73
CA VAL A 218 3.41 -3.11 -11.56
C VAL A 218 3.13 -2.66 -10.12
N LEU A 219 3.71 -3.35 -9.13
CA LEU A 219 3.50 -3.03 -7.73
C LEU A 219 4.13 -1.68 -7.34
N MET A 220 5.34 -1.39 -7.83
CA MET A 220 6.01 -0.10 -7.62
C MET A 220 5.15 1.05 -8.14
N TRP A 221 4.55 0.89 -9.32
CA TRP A 221 3.63 1.90 -9.86
C TRP A 221 2.41 2.12 -8.96
N LEU A 222 1.78 1.05 -8.47
CA LEU A 222 0.64 1.14 -7.54
C LEU A 222 1.01 1.79 -6.21
N PHE A 223 2.22 1.50 -5.71
CA PHE A 223 2.78 2.07 -4.49
C PHE A 223 3.07 3.57 -4.66
N HIS A 224 3.67 3.98 -5.77
CA HIS A 224 3.89 5.38 -6.09
C HIS A 224 2.57 6.17 -6.16
N ASP A 225 1.51 5.59 -6.76
CA ASP A 225 0.18 6.22 -6.77
C ASP A 225 -0.42 6.36 -5.35
N LEU A 226 -0.19 5.38 -4.46
CA LEU A 226 -0.56 5.50 -3.05
C LEU A 226 0.18 6.67 -2.38
N GLN A 227 1.51 6.73 -2.52
CA GLN A 227 2.32 7.81 -1.93
C GLN A 227 1.84 9.18 -2.38
N LYS A 228 1.61 9.35 -3.70
CA LYS A 228 1.05 10.58 -4.26
C LYS A 228 -0.31 10.92 -3.65
N ALA A 229 -1.20 9.94 -3.49
CA ALA A 229 -2.52 10.15 -2.91
C ALA A 229 -2.47 10.55 -1.42
N THR A 230 -1.53 9.99 -0.67
CA THR A 230 -1.23 10.30 0.74
C THR A 230 -0.66 11.72 0.88
N ASP A 231 0.36 12.07 0.10
CA ASP A 231 0.96 13.39 0.14
C ASP A 231 -0.04 14.49 -0.21
N GLN A 232 -0.83 14.28 -1.27
CA GLN A 232 -1.91 15.19 -1.63
C GLN A 232 -2.98 15.31 -0.55
N PHE A 233 -3.24 14.25 0.21
CA PHE A 233 -4.18 14.30 1.34
C PHE A 233 -3.63 15.17 2.47
N HIS A 234 -2.38 14.96 2.89
CA HIS A 234 -1.74 15.78 3.92
C HIS A 234 -1.68 17.26 3.52
N MET A 235 -1.25 17.57 2.30
CA MET A 235 -1.20 18.93 1.78
C MET A 235 -2.58 19.60 1.81
N LYS A 236 -3.60 18.98 1.20
CA LYS A 236 -4.95 19.55 1.17
C LYS A 236 -5.56 19.73 2.56
N THR A 237 -5.27 18.83 3.49
CA THR A 237 -5.76 18.96 4.87
C THR A 237 -5.12 20.15 5.56
N LYS A 238 -3.81 20.31 5.41
CA LYS A 238 -3.07 21.44 5.96
C LYS A 238 -3.54 22.77 5.36
N GLU A 239 -3.63 22.86 4.03
CA GLU A 239 -4.13 24.03 3.29
C GLU A 239 -5.53 24.42 3.76
N TYR A 240 -6.46 23.46 3.81
CA TYR A 240 -7.83 23.70 4.24
C TYR A 240 -7.91 24.31 5.65
N VAL A 241 -7.12 23.81 6.60
CA VAL A 241 -7.09 24.35 7.97
C VAL A 241 -6.45 25.75 8.00
N ILE A 242 -5.38 25.98 7.25
CA ILE A 242 -4.76 27.31 7.20
C ILE A 242 -5.73 28.34 6.60
N GLU A 243 -6.35 28.03 5.47
CA GLU A 243 -7.25 28.96 4.77
C GLU A 243 -8.55 29.23 5.55
N ASN A 244 -9.14 28.21 6.17
CA ASN A 244 -10.48 28.32 6.78
C ASN A 244 -10.46 28.53 8.30
N LEU A 245 -9.30 28.38 8.95
CA LEU A 245 -9.13 28.68 10.37
C LEU A 245 -8.12 29.81 10.56
N VAL A 246 -6.87 29.62 10.15
CA VAL A 246 -5.76 30.54 10.48
C VAL A 246 -5.94 31.91 9.83
N ASN A 247 -6.23 31.95 8.53
CA ASN A 247 -6.38 33.21 7.80
C ASN A 247 -7.65 33.99 8.15
N LYS A 248 -8.63 33.34 8.80
CA LYS A 248 -9.92 33.95 9.17
C LYS A 248 -9.99 34.38 10.63
N ILE A 249 -9.00 34.02 11.44
CA ILE A 249 -8.89 34.49 12.82
C ILE A 249 -8.45 35.95 12.78
N GLU A 250 -9.31 36.86 13.25
CA GLU A 250 -8.91 38.24 13.53
C GLU A 250 -8.22 38.31 14.90
N MET A 251 -7.18 39.15 14.98
CA MET A 251 -6.49 39.50 16.24
C MET A 251 -7.30 40.50 17.06
#